data_AF-A0A927IPS2-F1
#
_entry.id   AF-A0A927IPS2-F1
#
_cell.length_a   1.000
_cell.length_b   1.000
_cell.length_c   1.000
_cell.angle_alpha   90.00
_cell.angle_beta   90.00
_cell.angle_gamma   90.00
#
_symmetry.space_group_name_H-M   'P 1'
#
loop_
_entity.id
_entity.type
_entity.pdbx_description
1 polymer ?
#
loop_
_entity_poly.entity_id
_entity_poly.type
_entity_poly.pdbx_seq_one_letter_code
_entity_poly.pdbx_strand_id
1 'polypeptide(L)'
;MAVGAELSTLQSLHKTFVAKAQEAHDIKTKVDTALHSAVWTGKYSEDFRTAWTDYRANLDKLQEALDGAAKDVKTNHNNIAAATGEPDRI
;
A
#
# COMPACT_ATOMS: atom_id res chain seq x y z
N MET A 1 -20.19 -12.46 -19.21
CA MET A 1 -19.78 -11.29 -18.39
C MET A 1 -19.05 -10.35 -19.32
N ALA A 2 -19.36 -9.06 -19.30
CA ALA A 2 -18.77 -8.09 -20.21
C ALA A 2 -17.35 -7.75 -19.71
N VAL A 3 -16.35 -7.88 -20.57
CA VAL A 3 -14.93 -7.61 -20.27
C VAL A 3 -14.72 -6.28 -19.55
N GLY A 4 -15.48 -5.23 -19.92
CA GLY A 4 -15.43 -3.93 -19.23
C GLY A 4 -15.80 -3.98 -17.74
N ALA A 5 -16.69 -4.89 -17.31
CA ALA A 5 -16.97 -5.11 -15.88
C ALA A 5 -15.75 -5.70 -15.16
N GLU A 6 -15.04 -6.64 -15.79
CA GLU A 6 -13.82 -7.22 -15.21
C GLU A 6 -12.70 -6.17 -15.13
N LEU A 7 -12.49 -5.39 -16.19
CA LEU A 7 -11.52 -4.29 -16.21
C LEU A 7 -11.79 -3.24 -15.12
N SER A 8 -13.05 -2.81 -14.96
CA SER A 8 -13.41 -1.85 -13.90
C SER A 8 -13.17 -2.39 -12.47
N THR A 9 -13.37 -3.70 -12.24
CA THR A 9 -13.03 -4.31 -10.94
C THR A 9 -11.52 -4.36 -10.70
N LEU A 10 -10.71 -4.68 -11.73
CA LEU A 10 -9.25 -4.68 -11.65
C LEU A 10 -8.70 -3.27 -11.43
N GLN A 11 -9.25 -2.26 -12.10
CA GLN A 11 -8.91 -0.85 -11.86
C GLN A 11 -9.21 -0.43 -10.42
N SER A 12 -10.36 -0.83 -9.87
CA SER A 12 -10.73 -0.53 -8.48
C SER A 12 -9.81 -1.21 -7.47
N LEU A 13 -9.42 -2.46 -7.75
CA LEU A 13 -8.46 -3.20 -6.94
C LEU A 13 -7.07 -2.55 -6.98
N HIS A 14 -6.59 -2.15 -8.15
CA HIS A 14 -5.33 -1.42 -8.31
C HIS A 14 -5.32 -0.14 -7.48
N LYS A 15 -6.36 0.68 -7.59
CA LYS A 15 -6.50 1.92 -6.79
C LYS A 15 -6.46 1.64 -5.29
N THR A 16 -7.09 0.56 -4.86
CA THR A 16 -7.09 0.15 -3.45
C THR A 16 -5.69 -0.22 -2.97
N PHE A 17 -4.95 -1.03 -3.73
CA PHE A 17 -3.58 -1.41 -3.36
C PHE A 17 -2.64 -0.20 -3.28
N VAL A 18 -2.69 0.70 -4.27
CA VAL A 18 -1.89 1.94 -4.26
C VAL A 18 -2.24 2.80 -3.05
N ALA A 19 -3.53 3.00 -2.76
CA ALA A 19 -3.95 3.80 -1.61
C ALA A 19 -3.48 3.20 -0.28
N LYS A 20 -3.60 1.88 -0.11
CA LYS A 20 -3.20 1.19 1.12
C LYS A 20 -1.68 1.10 1.29
N ALA A 21 -0.92 1.01 0.21
CA ALA A 21 0.54 1.13 0.25
C ALA A 21 0.96 2.51 0.79
N GLN A 22 0.34 3.58 0.27
CA GLN A 22 0.59 4.93 0.75
C GLN A 22 0.17 5.13 2.21
N GLU A 23 -0.97 4.61 2.64
CA GLU A 23 -1.40 4.67 4.04
C GLU A 23 -0.40 3.98 4.98
N ALA A 24 0.16 2.82 4.60
CA ALA A 24 1.19 2.14 5.38
C ALA A 24 2.45 3.00 5.53
N HIS A 25 2.90 3.61 4.43
CA HIS A 25 4.03 4.55 4.42
C HIS A 25 3.78 5.77 5.32
N ASP A 26 2.58 6.34 5.23
CA ASP A 26 2.16 7.51 5.99
C ASP A 26 2.13 7.24 7.50
N ILE A 27 1.57 6.09 7.91
CA ILE A 27 1.53 5.68 9.32
C ILE A 27 2.96 5.61 9.86
N LYS A 28 3.85 4.91 9.15
CA LYS A 28 5.26 4.80 9.54
C LYS A 28 5.90 6.17 9.72
N THR A 29 5.81 7.02 8.69
CA THR A 29 6.50 8.32 8.67
C THR A 29 5.95 9.30 9.71
N LYS A 30 4.62 9.35 9.90
CA LYS A 30 3.98 10.24 10.87
C LYS A 30 4.31 9.82 12.31
N VAL A 31 4.29 8.53 12.61
CA VAL A 31 4.65 8.02 13.94
C VAL A 31 6.14 8.23 14.21
N ASP A 32 7.03 7.92 13.25
CA ASP A 32 8.47 8.20 13.39
C ASP A 32 8.70 9.68 13.66
N THR A 33 8.09 10.58 12.89
CA THR A 33 8.22 12.04 13.09
C THR A 33 7.74 12.46 14.48
N ALA A 34 6.58 11.97 14.91
CA ALA A 34 6.04 12.27 16.23
C ALA A 34 6.97 11.80 17.35
N LEU A 35 7.49 10.57 17.27
CA LEU A 35 8.42 10.00 18.25
C LEU A 35 9.73 10.76 18.37
N HIS A 36 10.26 11.29 17.26
CA HIS A 36 11.46 12.11 17.25
C HIS A 36 11.20 13.52 17.81
N SER A 37 10.01 14.08 17.60
CA SER A 37 9.66 15.43 18.07
C SER A 37 9.23 15.49 19.54
N ALA A 38 8.75 14.38 20.10
CA ALA A 38 8.18 14.35 21.44
C ALA A 38 9.24 14.15 22.53
N VAL A 39 9.24 15.00 23.56
CA VAL A 39 9.96 14.77 24.81
C VAL A 39 9.15 13.80 25.67
N TRP A 40 9.15 12.52 25.29
CA TRP A 40 8.51 11.43 26.03
C TRP A 40 9.57 10.43 26.49
N THR A 41 9.83 10.41 27.80
CA THR A 41 10.90 9.65 28.44
C THR A 41 10.35 8.69 29.51
N GLY A 42 11.12 7.68 29.87
CA GLY A 42 10.79 6.68 30.89
C GLY A 42 10.29 5.37 30.30
N LYS A 43 10.10 4.37 31.17
CA LYS A 43 9.89 2.96 30.81
C LYS A 43 8.83 2.74 29.72
N TYR A 44 7.65 3.34 29.85
CA TYR A 44 6.57 3.16 28.86
C TYR A 44 6.93 3.68 27.46
N SER A 45 7.75 4.72 27.39
CA SER A 45 8.19 5.30 26.12
C SER A 45 9.26 4.42 25.44
N GLU A 46 10.09 3.75 26.23
CA GLU A 46 11.11 2.81 25.75
C GLU A 46 10.45 1.50 25.28
N ASP A 47 9.48 0.99 26.06
CA ASP A 47 8.69 -0.19 25.72
C ASP A 47 7.97 0.02 24.37
N PHE A 48 7.36 1.20 24.17
CA PHE A 48 6.73 1.53 22.88
C PHE A 48 7.73 1.66 21.73
N ARG A 49 8.84 2.39 21.90
CA ARG A 49 9.86 2.55 20.84
C ARG A 49 10.48 1.23 20.42
N THR A 50 10.63 0.31 21.37
CA THR A 50 11.08 -1.06 21.10
C THR A 50 10.07 -1.80 20.21
N ALA A 51 8.80 -1.87 20.63
CA ALA A 51 7.76 -2.51 19.83
C ALA A 51 7.60 -1.85 18.44
N TRP A 52 7.70 -0.52 18.37
CA TRP A 52 7.59 0.25 17.14
C TRP A 52 8.65 -0.14 16.09
N THR A 53 9.85 -0.54 16.53
CA THR A 53 10.94 -0.97 15.64
C THR A 53 10.54 -2.18 14.79
N ASP A 54 9.79 -3.11 15.35
CA ASP A 54 9.29 -4.28 14.61
C ASP A 54 8.07 -3.91 13.76
N TYR A 55 7.15 -3.11 14.30
CA TYR A 55 5.96 -2.68 13.57
C TYR A 55 6.30 -1.88 12.31
N ARG A 56 7.25 -0.95 12.37
CA ARG A 56 7.64 -0.15 11.21
C ARG A 56 8.21 -1.01 10.08
N ALA A 57 8.96 -2.07 10.41
CA ALA A 57 9.48 -3.01 9.42
C ALA A 57 8.36 -3.84 8.78
N ASN A 58 7.32 -4.18 9.55
CA ASN A 58 6.13 -4.84 9.00
C ASN A 58 5.31 -3.91 8.09
N LEU A 59 5.26 -2.60 8.38
CA LEU A 59 4.64 -1.61 7.50
C LEU A 59 5.40 -1.49 6.17
N ASP A 60 6.73 -1.54 6.19
CA ASP A 60 7.54 -1.58 4.96
C ASP A 60 7.21 -2.81 4.11
N LYS A 61 7.18 -4.00 4.72
CA LYS A 61 6.80 -5.25 4.02
C LYS A 61 5.38 -5.19 3.46
N LEU A 62 4.43 -4.61 4.20
CA LEU A 62 3.06 -4.42 3.74
C LEU A 62 3.01 -3.49 2.53
N GLN A 63 3.72 -2.36 2.60
CA GLN A 63 3.83 -1.43 1.48
C GLN A 63 4.39 -2.12 0.24
N GLU A 64 5.52 -2.83 0.36
CA GLU A 64 6.16 -3.57 -0.74
C GLU A 64 5.22 -4.61 -1.36
N ALA A 65 4.50 -5.36 -0.53
CA ALA A 65 3.55 -6.37 -1.00
C ALA A 65 2.38 -5.75 -1.77
N LEU A 66 1.84 -4.62 -1.28
CA LEU A 66 0.76 -3.91 -1.94
C LEU A 66 1.21 -3.25 -3.24
N ASP A 67 2.41 -2.66 -3.28
CA ASP A 67 3.01 -2.10 -4.50
C ASP A 67 3.28 -3.18 -5.55
N GLY A 68 3.74 -4.36 -5.12
CA GLY A 68 3.90 -5.54 -5.99
C GLY A 68 2.56 -5.97 -6.58
N ALA A 69 1.56 -6.18 -5.74
CA ALA A 69 0.22 -6.57 -6.17
C ALA A 69 -0.44 -5.53 -7.10
N ALA A 70 -0.23 -4.23 -6.85
CA ALA A 70 -0.69 -3.17 -7.75
C ALA A 70 -0.07 -3.30 -9.15
N LYS A 71 1.24 -3.53 -9.25
CA LYS A 71 1.92 -3.73 -10.55
C LYS A 71 1.39 -4.96 -11.29
N ASP A 72 1.11 -6.05 -10.57
CA ASP A 72 0.57 -7.27 -11.16
C ASP A 72 -0.86 -7.05 -11.69
N VAL A 73 -1.72 -6.39 -10.89
CA VAL A 73 -3.10 -6.06 -11.31
C VAL A 73 -3.09 -5.13 -12.52
N LYS A 74 -2.22 -4.12 -12.54
CA LYS A 74 -2.03 -3.21 -13.68
C LYS A 74 -1.63 -3.97 -14.95
N THR A 75 -0.66 -4.87 -14.83
CA THR A 75 -0.19 -5.70 -15.95
C THR A 75 -1.34 -6.57 -16.47
N ASN A 76 -2.07 -7.24 -15.58
CA ASN A 76 -3.22 -8.07 -15.94
C ASN A 76 -4.33 -7.27 -16.63
N HIS A 77 -4.71 -6.12 -16.06
CA HIS A 77 -5.70 -5.22 -16.64
C HIS A 77 -5.33 -4.82 -18.08
N ASN A 78 -4.09 -4.35 -18.29
CA ASN A 78 -3.63 -3.88 -19.58
C ASN A 78 -3.52 -5.00 -20.61
N ASN A 79 -3.16 -6.22 -20.19
CA ASN A 79 -3.14 -7.40 -21.06
C ASN A 79 -4.55 -7.78 -21.52
N ILE A 80 -5.54 -7.77 -20.61
CA ILE A 80 -6.94 -8.05 -20.95
C ILE A 80 -7.47 -6.99 -21.90
N ALA A 81 -7.24 -5.70 -21.60
CA ALA A 81 -7.68 -4.61 -22.46
C ALA A 81 -7.10 -4.71 -23.88
N ALA A 82 -5.79 -4.99 -23.98
CA ALA A 82 -5.13 -5.20 -25.27
C ALA A 82 -5.67 -6.42 -26.04
N ALA A 83 -5.92 -7.54 -25.36
CA ALA A 83 -6.42 -8.77 -25.99
C ALA A 83 -7.88 -8.65 -26.47
N THR A 84 -8.66 -7.76 -25.88
CA THR A 84 -10.10 -7.59 -26.13
C THR A 84 -10.43 -6.34 -26.95
N GLY A 85 -9.42 -5.52 -27.28
CA GLY A 85 -9.59 -4.29 -28.05
C GLY A 85 -10.13 -3.11 -27.24
N GLU A 86 -10.23 -3.24 -25.92
CA GLU A 86 -10.68 -2.16 -25.04
C GLU A 86 -9.56 -1.10 -24.91
N PRO A 87 -9.89 0.21 -25.02
CA PRO A 87 -8.92 1.28 -24.90
C PRO A 87 -8.52 1.61 -23.46
N ASP A 88 -9.28 1.13 -22.47
CA ASP A 88 -9.09 1.47 -21.05
C ASP A 88 -7.84 0.78 -20.49
N ARG A 89 -6.85 1.58 -20.07
CA ARG A 89 -5.56 1.12 -19.54
C ARG A 89 -5.20 1.92 -18.29
N ILE A 90 -4.55 1.27 -17.34
CA ILE A 90 -4.13 1.85 -16.05
C ILE A 90 -2.63 1.80 -15.84
#